data_AF-A0A7Y4QET3-F1
#
_entry.id   AF-A0A7Y4QET3-F1
#
_cell.length_a   1.000
_cell.length_b   1.000
_cell.length_c   1.000
_cell.angle_alpha   90.00
_cell.angle_beta   90.00
_cell.angle_gamma   90.00
#
_symmetry.space_group_name_H-M   'P 1'
#
loop_
_entity.id
_entity.type
_entity.pdbx_description
1 polymer ?
#
loop_
_entity_poly.entity_id
_entity_poly.type
_entity_poly.pdbx_seq_one_letter_code
_entity_poly.pdbx_strand_id
1 'polypeptide(L)' 'MDDAQIQRLCNEFLSNLGVSGFIVFGRQDEGNQWKVTYSLHDMPVKTAVRGILSTVDQLVQQNLP' A
#
# COMPACT_ATOMS: atom_id res chain seq x y z
N MET A 1 4.05 14.12 -9.83
CA MET A 1 2.72 13.69 -9.37
C MET A 1 2.57 13.99 -7.89
N ASP A 2 1.47 14.62 -7.52
CA ASP A 2 1.11 14.82 -6.12
C ASP A 2 0.56 13.53 -5.49
N ASP A 3 0.38 13.54 -4.16
CA ASP A 3 -0.08 12.36 -3.42
C ASP A 3 -1.54 12.00 -3.76
N ALA A 4 -2.36 13.00 -4.13
CA ALA A 4 -3.76 12.80 -4.51
C ALA A 4 -3.90 12.05 -5.84
N GLN A 5 -3.06 12.36 -6.83
CA GLN A 5 -2.99 11.66 -8.12
C GLN A 5 -2.57 10.21 -7.93
N ILE A 6 -1.58 9.94 -7.06
CA ILE A 6 -1.14 8.56 -6.77
C ILE A 6 -2.25 7.78 -6.10
N GLN A 7 -2.89 8.37 -5.08
CA GLN A 7 -3.96 7.70 -4.37
C GLN A 7 -5.13 7.37 -5.31
N ARG A 8 -5.47 8.30 -6.21
CA ARG A 8 -6.47 8.05 -7.25
C ARG A 8 -6.08 6.87 -8.15
N LEU A 9 -4.85 6.82 -8.66
CA LEU A 9 -4.40 5.73 -9.52
C LEU A 9 -4.38 4.38 -8.79
N CYS A 10 -3.96 4.34 -7.52
CA CYS A 10 -4.03 3.12 -6.72
C CYS A 10 -5.47 2.65 -6.51
N ASN A 11 -6.40 3.57 -6.24
CA ASN A 11 -7.82 3.26 -6.12
C ASN A 11 -8.40 2.71 -7.45
N GLU A 12 -8.10 3.39 -8.57
CA GLU A 12 -8.56 2.97 -9.91
C GLU A 12 -8.00 1.59 -10.28
N PHE A 13 -6.72 1.33 -9.99
CA PHE A 13 -6.10 0.03 -10.22
C PHE A 13 -6.79 -1.09 -9.43
N LEU A 14 -7.00 -0.91 -8.12
CA LEU A 14 -7.69 -1.92 -7.30
C LEU A 14 -9.14 -2.14 -7.76
N SER A 15 -9.84 -1.05 -8.13
CA SER A 15 -11.21 -1.13 -8.64
C SER A 15 -11.27 -1.90 -9.97
N ASN A 16 -10.32 -1.67 -10.87
CA ASN A 16 -10.23 -2.35 -12.17
C ASN A 16 -9.86 -3.83 -12.05
N LEU A 17 -9.14 -4.21 -11.00
CA LEU A 17 -8.88 -5.63 -10.71
C LEU A 17 -10.14 -6.39 -10.28
N GLY A 18 -11.17 -5.69 -9.80
CA GLY A 18 -12.43 -6.30 -9.36
C GLY A 18 -12.29 -7.19 -8.12
N VAL A 19 -11.25 -6.98 -7.30
CA VAL A 19 -10.98 -7.74 -6.08
C VAL A 19 -10.85 -6.80 -4.89
N SER A 20 -11.43 -7.18 -3.75
CA SER A 20 -11.20 -6.46 -2.50
C SER A 20 -9.73 -6.59 -2.07
N GLY A 21 -9.09 -5.47 -1.78
CA GLY A 21 -7.65 -5.47 -1.51
C GLY A 21 -7.13 -4.14 -1.00
N PHE A 22 -5.83 -4.11 -0.79
CA PHE A 22 -5.12 -2.89 -0.40
C PHE A 22 -3.78 -2.80 -1.12
N ILE A 23 -3.27 -1.58 -1.25
CA ILE A 23 -1.93 -1.29 -1.75
C ILE A 23 -1.26 -0.34 -0.79
N VAL A 24 0.00 -0.63 -0.48
CA VAL A 24 0.95 0.31 0.14
C VAL A 24 2.00 0.63 -0.90
N PHE A 25 2.09 1.89 -1.30
CA PHE A 25 3.00 2.36 -2.32
C PHE A 25 4.03 3.31 -1.72
N GLY A 26 5.29 2.88 -1.70
CA GLY A 26 6.42 3.69 -1.29
C GLY A 26 7.09 4.33 -2.50
N ARG A 27 7.39 5.62 -2.42
CA ARG A 27 8.16 6.34 -3.44
C ARG A 27 9.17 7.27 -2.80
N GLN A 28 10.23 7.56 -3.53
CA GLN A 28 11.15 8.63 -3.17
C GLN A 28 10.73 9.90 -3.92
N ASP A 29 10.64 11.02 -3.22
CA ASP A 29 10.41 12.31 -3.84
C ASP A 29 11.70 12.97 -4.33
N GLU A 30 11.58 14.13 -5.00
CA GLU A 30 12.71 14.89 -5.54
C GLU A 30 13.67 15.38 -4.44
N GLY A 31 13.19 15.46 -3.19
CA GLY A 31 13.99 15.77 -2.00
C GLY A 31 14.71 14.57 -1.41
N ASN A 32 14.72 13.43 -2.10
CA ASN A 32 15.28 12.17 -1.63
C ASN A 32 14.57 11.60 -0.39
N GLN A 33 13.36 12.10 -0.06
CA GLN A 33 12.57 11.65 1.07
C GLN A 33 11.61 10.54 0.66
N TRP A 34 11.50 9.51 1.49
CA TRP A 34 10.52 8.44 1.30
C TRP A 34 9.13 8.90 1.71
N LYS A 35 8.18 8.79 0.80
CA LYS A 35 6.75 8.99 1.03
C LYS A 35 6.01 7.69 0.82
N VAL A 36 4.95 7.50 1.60
CA VAL A 36 4.09 6.32 1.52
C VAL A 36 2.65 6.76 1.32
N THR A 37 1.99 6.16 0.34
CA THR A 37 0.56 6.30 0.09
C THR A 37 -0.10 4.94 0.22
N TYR A 38 -1.32 4.89 0.73
CA TYR A 38 -2.09 3.66 0.80
C TYR A 38 -3.48 3.80 0.18
N SER A 39 -4.01 2.68 -0.30
CA SER A 39 -5.36 2.57 -0.83
C SER A 39 -6.02 1.31 -0.27
N LEU A 40 -7.30 1.43 0.09
CA LEU A 40 -8.14 0.35 0.60
C LEU A 40 -9.38 0.27 -0.29
N HIS A 41 -9.48 -0.78 -1.10
CA HIS A 41 -10.64 -1.01 -1.96
C HIS A 41 -11.50 -2.14 -1.38
N ASP A 42 -12.69 -1.77 -0.91
CA ASP A 42 -13.70 -2.67 -0.32
C ASP A 42 -13.17 -3.59 0.79
N MET A 43 -12.05 -3.22 1.41
CA MET A 43 -11.45 -3.94 2.53
C MET A 43 -11.62 -3.14 3.83
N PRO A 44 -12.16 -3.76 4.89
CA PRO A 44 -12.19 -3.13 6.20
C PRO A 44 -10.78 -2.76 6.68
N VAL A 45 -10.60 -1.54 7.17
CA VAL A 45 -9.29 -1.02 7.63
C VAL A 45 -8.59 -1.97 8.60
N LYS A 46 -9.35 -2.55 9.55
CA LYS A 46 -8.80 -3.51 10.54
C LYS A 46 -8.20 -4.75 9.89
N THR A 47 -8.83 -5.26 8.82
CA THR A 47 -8.35 -6.43 8.09
C THR A 47 -7.10 -6.09 7.29
N ALA A 48 -7.08 -4.93 6.62
CA ALA A 48 -5.93 -4.46 5.87
C ALA A 48 -4.71 -4.27 6.77
N VAL A 49 -4.87 -3.63 7.93
CA VAL A 49 -3.78 -3.45 8.91
C VAL A 49 -3.24 -4.79 9.41
N ARG A 50 -4.11 -5.75 9.75
CA ARG A 50 -3.67 -7.09 10.17
C ARG A 50 -2.90 -7.81 9.05
N GLY A 51 -3.37 -7.71 7.81
CA GLY A 51 -2.68 -8.25 6.65
C GLY A 51 -1.29 -7.65 6.47
N ILE A 52 -1.19 -6.32 6.52
CA ILE A 52 0.10 -5.60 6.43
C ILE A 52 1.06 -6.08 7.52
N LEU A 53 0.62 -6.12 8.79
CA LEU A 53 1.48 -6.55 9.90
C LEU A 53 1.97 -8.00 9.71
N SER A 54 1.10 -8.90 9.28
CA SER A 54 1.48 -10.29 8.98
C SER A 54 2.49 -10.38 7.83
N THR A 55 2.30 -9.61 6.76
CA THR A 55 3.24 -9.59 5.62
C THR A 55 4.59 -9.00 6.02
N VAL A 56 4.59 -7.93 6.83
CA VAL A 56 5.83 -7.34 7.35
C VAL A 56 6.59 -8.33 8.23
N ASP A 57 5.90 -9.02 9.14
CA ASP A 57 6.52 -10.04 9.99
C ASP A 57 7.15 -11.17 9.15
N GLN A 58 6.44 -11.64 8.11
CA GLN A 58 6.98 -12.63 7.17
C GLN A 58 8.21 -12.12 6.42
N LEU A 59 8.16 -10.89 5.90
CA LEU A 59 9.30 -10.29 5.21
C LEU A 59 10.52 -10.15 6.12
N VAL A 60 10.29 -9.74 7.37
CA VAL A 60 11.31 -9.64 8.41
C VAL A 60 11.96 -11.01 8.65
N GLN A 61 11.16 -12.04 8.89
CA GLN A 61 11.66 -13.40 9.11
C GLN A 61 12.41 -13.98 7.91
N GLN A 62 12.06 -13.57 6.68
CA GLN A 62 12.69 -14.05 5.45
C GLN A 62 13.96 -13.30 5.05
N ASN A 63 14.13 -12.03 5.47
CA ASN A 63 15.17 -11.14 4.93
C ASN A 63 16.07 -10.48 5.98
N LEU A 64 15.80 -10.66 7.27
CA LEU A 64 16.76 -10.30 8.32
C LEU A 64 17.59 -11.55 8.70
N PRO A 65 18.92 -11.40 8.85
CA PRO A 65 19.82 -12.50 9.19
C PRO A 65 19.59 -13.08 10.59
#